data_AF-A0A7W6BS80-F1
#
_entry.id   AF-A0A7W6BS80-F1
#
_cell.length_a   1.000
_cell.length_b   1.000
_cell.length_c   1.000
_cell.angle_alpha   90.00
_cell.angle_beta   90.00
_cell.angle_gamma   90.00
#
_symmetry.space_group_name_H-M   'P 1'
#
loop_
_entity.id
_entity.type
_entity.pdbx_description
1 polymer ?
#
loop_
_entity_poly.entity_id
_entity_poly.type
_entity_poly.pdbx_seq_one_letter_code
_entity_poly.pdbx_strand_id
1 'polypeptide(L)'
;MKDPDPHSLRALGRGLDLLPGFAVLALPFAFALWTLGAPGDGSAAEIETSWWFRGYVALLLYTPAMALFWIAGRLAQRWDLPWVAVVLRVLRWALFLLVFGPLLLFLAATFVPPLARLVV
;
A
#
# COMPACT_ATOMS: atom_id res chain seq x y z
N MET A 1 -3.29 -1.92 34.12
CA MET A 1 -2.80 -2.07 32.73
C MET A 1 -1.28 -2.15 32.82
N LYS A 2 -0.66 -3.20 32.28
CA LYS A 2 0.80 -3.37 32.29
C LYS A 2 1.34 -2.57 31.10
N ASP A 3 2.26 -1.64 31.33
CA ASP A 3 2.84 -0.85 30.23
C ASP A 3 3.48 -1.79 29.20
N PRO A 4 3.21 -1.58 27.90
CA PRO A 4 3.79 -2.42 26.86
C PRO A 4 5.31 -2.28 26.85
N ASP A 5 6.00 -3.41 26.89
CA ASP A 5 7.46 -3.47 26.86
C ASP A 5 8.01 -2.71 25.64
N PRO A 6 8.96 -1.76 25.81
CA PRO A 6 9.55 -1.01 24.69
C PRO A 6 10.12 -1.89 23.57
N HIS A 7 10.53 -3.14 23.86
CA HIS A 7 10.93 -4.10 22.83
C HIS A 7 9.77 -4.55 21.94
N SER A 8 8.58 -4.74 22.53
CA SER A 8 7.36 -5.13 21.82
C SER A 8 6.89 -4.04 20.86
N LEU A 9 6.94 -2.77 21.27
CA LEU A 9 6.59 -1.62 20.43
C LEU A 9 7.54 -1.47 19.23
N ARG A 10 8.85 -1.70 19.42
CA ARG A 10 9.83 -1.67 18.33
C ARG A 10 9.67 -2.83 17.35
N ALA A 11 9.27 -4.01 17.83
CA ALA A 11 8.97 -5.15 16.97
C ALA A 11 7.73 -4.88 16.12
N LEU A 12 6.67 -4.35 16.75
CA LEU A 12 5.44 -3.96 16.07
C LEU A 12 5.71 -2.89 15.01
N GLY A 13 6.46 -1.85 15.36
CA GLY A 13 6.83 -0.77 14.45
C GLY A 13 7.69 -1.22 13.27
N ARG A 14 8.49 -2.29 13.42
CA ARG A 14 9.24 -2.93 12.32
C ARG A 14 8.33 -3.78 11.44
N GLY A 15 7.39 -4.52 12.05
CA GLY A 15 6.41 -5.33 11.32
C GLY A 15 5.48 -4.48 10.47
N LEU A 16 4.93 -3.39 11.04
CA LEU A 16 4.08 -2.44 10.32
C LEU A 16 4.81 -1.80 9.13
N ASP A 17 6.11 -1.58 9.26
CA ASP A 17 6.92 -1.01 8.18
C ASP A 17 7.09 -1.92 6.96
N LEU A 18 6.68 -3.19 7.05
CA LEU A 18 6.64 -4.10 5.91
C LEU A 18 5.33 -4.00 5.12
N LEU A 19 4.27 -3.40 5.68
CA LEU A 19 2.95 -3.30 5.04
C LEU A 19 3.01 -2.69 3.63
N PRO A 20 3.71 -1.57 3.38
CA PRO A 20 3.84 -1.06 2.02
C PRO A 20 4.47 -2.07 1.05
N GLY A 21 5.44 -2.86 1.52
CA GLY A 21 6.08 -3.89 0.70
C GLY A 21 5.14 -5.05 0.38
N PHE A 22 4.33 -5.49 1.35
CA PHE A 22 3.37 -6.58 1.14
C PHE A 22 2.26 -6.22 0.15
N ALA A 23 1.96 -4.94 -0.03
CA ALA A 23 0.98 -4.48 -1.01
C ALA A 23 1.35 -4.87 -2.46
N VAL A 24 2.64 -5.13 -2.75
CA VAL A 24 3.09 -5.66 -4.05
C VAL A 24 2.55 -7.07 -4.31
N LEU A 25 2.28 -7.86 -3.26
CA LEU A 25 1.69 -9.20 -3.42
C LEU A 25 0.23 -9.14 -3.91
N ALA A 26 -0.41 -7.97 -3.87
CA ALA A 26 -1.74 -7.77 -4.43
C ALA A 26 -1.72 -7.67 -5.97
N LEU A 27 -0.56 -7.52 -6.61
CA LEU A 27 -0.44 -7.30 -8.06
C LEU A 27 -1.06 -8.40 -8.93
N PRO A 28 -0.86 -9.71 -8.65
CA PRO A 28 -1.51 -10.77 -9.42
C PRO A 28 -3.05 -10.74 -9.29
N PHE A 29 -3.56 -10.39 -8.10
CA PHE A 29 -4.99 -10.28 -7.84
C PHE A 29 -5.60 -9.07 -8.53
N ALA A 30 -4.90 -7.92 -8.52
CA ALA A 30 -5.32 -6.73 -9.24
C ALA A 30 -5.35 -6.96 -10.76
N PHE A 31 -4.36 -7.68 -11.29
CA PHE A 31 -4.37 -8.09 -12.69
C PHE A 31 -5.55 -9.02 -13.00
N ALA A 32 -5.77 -10.05 -12.19
CA ALA A 32 -6.90 -10.97 -12.37
C ALA A 32 -8.26 -10.25 -12.29
N LEU A 33 -8.43 -9.33 -11.33
CA LEU A 33 -9.62 -8.49 -11.22
C LEU A 33 -9.81 -7.58 -12.42
N TRP A 34 -8.72 -7.01 -12.95
CA TRP A 34 -8.78 -6.20 -14.18
C TRP A 34 -9.22 -7.05 -15.38
N THR A 35 -8.67 -8.25 -15.55
CA THR A 35 -9.04 -9.15 -16.65
C THR A 35 -10.47 -9.68 -16.57
N LEU A 36 -11.02 -9.83 -15.35
CA LEU A 36 -12.37 -10.35 -15.11
C LEU A 36 -13.43 -9.25 -15.04
N GLY A 37 -13.04 -8.03 -14.69
CA GLY A 37 -13.90 -6.92 -14.35
C GLY A 37 -13.87 -5.77 -15.36
N ALA A 38 -13.62 -6.05 -16.64
CA ALA A 38 -13.75 -5.07 -17.72
C ALA A 38 -15.16 -5.14 -18.37
N PRO A 39 -16.20 -4.50 -17.79
CA PRO A 39 -17.43 -4.25 -18.53
C PRO A 39 -17.17 -3.12 -19.54
N GLY A 40 -17.66 -3.28 -20.77
CA GLY A 40 -17.49 -2.28 -21.82
C GLY A 40 -17.32 -2.89 -23.21
N ASP A 41 -17.28 -2.03 -24.22
CA ASP A 41 -17.02 -2.44 -25.61
C ASP A 41 -15.51 -2.61 -25.91
N GLY A 42 -14.66 -2.34 -24.91
CA GLY A 42 -13.21 -2.51 -25.01
C GLY A 42 -12.53 -1.41 -25.84
N SER A 43 -13.24 -0.31 -26.11
CA SER A 43 -12.66 0.85 -26.79
C SER A 43 -11.55 1.49 -25.94
N ALA A 44 -10.50 1.98 -26.59
CA ALA A 44 -9.35 2.58 -25.89
C ALA A 44 -9.76 3.78 -25.02
N ALA A 45 -10.74 4.57 -25.46
CA ALA A 45 -11.27 5.72 -24.72
C ALA A 45 -12.03 5.32 -23.45
N GLU A 46 -12.77 4.20 -23.47
CA GLU A 46 -13.46 3.68 -22.28
C GLU A 46 -12.45 3.10 -21.27
N ILE A 47 -11.43 2.39 -21.76
CA ILE A 47 -10.38 1.81 -20.92
C ILE A 47 -9.59 2.91 -20.19
N GLU A 48 -9.18 3.99 -20.88
CA GLU A 48 -8.41 5.09 -20.29
C GLU A 48 -9.21 5.91 -19.24
N THR A 49 -10.53 5.97 -19.40
CA THR A 49 -11.44 6.66 -18.47
C THR A 49 -11.86 5.77 -17.30
N SER A 50 -11.71 4.45 -17.41
CA SER A 50 -12.04 3.49 -16.36
C SER A 50 -11.15 3.64 -15.12
N TRP A 51 -11.80 3.76 -13.96
CA TRP A 51 -11.13 3.84 -12.67
C TRP A 51 -10.33 2.57 -12.33
N TRP A 52 -10.76 1.40 -12.84
CA TRP A 52 -10.06 0.13 -12.68
C TRP A 52 -8.71 0.12 -13.41
N PHE A 53 -8.68 0.63 -14.65
CA PHE A 53 -7.45 0.74 -15.44
C PHE A 53 -6.46 1.71 -14.79
N ARG A 54 -6.94 2.87 -14.32
CA ARG A 54 -6.12 3.83 -13.56
C ARG A 54 -5.56 3.21 -12.28
N GLY A 55 -6.36 2.43 -11.57
CA GLY A 55 -5.92 1.67 -10.39
C GLY A 55 -4.84 0.64 -10.72
N TYR A 56 -4.99 -0.09 -11.83
CA TYR A 56 -3.99 -1.05 -12.31
C TYR A 56 -2.67 -0.37 -12.70
N VAL A 57 -2.73 0.73 -13.45
CA VAL A 57 -1.53 1.54 -13.80
C VAL A 57 -0.84 2.08 -12.54
N ALA A 58 -1.61 2.59 -11.56
CA ALA A 58 -1.06 3.06 -10.29
C ALA A 58 -0.31 1.92 -9.56
N LEU A 59 -0.85 0.70 -9.57
CA LEU A 59 -0.22 -0.47 -8.96
C LEU A 59 1.04 -0.94 -9.72
N LEU A 60 1.02 -0.86 -11.05
CA LEU A 60 2.17 -1.16 -11.90
C LEU A 60 3.31 -0.18 -11.65
N LEU A 61 3.03 1.11 -11.46
CA LEU A 61 4.04 2.13 -11.13
C LEU A 61 4.49 2.04 -9.67
N TYR A 62 3.59 1.66 -8.77
CA TYR A 62 3.87 1.47 -7.34
C TYR A 62 4.97 0.44 -7.10
N THR A 63 4.96 -0.66 -7.84
CA THR A 63 5.87 -1.80 -7.63
C THR A 63 7.35 -1.48 -7.88
N PRO A 64 7.76 -0.94 -9.04
CA PRO A 64 9.14 -0.54 -9.25
C PRO A 64 9.54 0.62 -8.33
N ALA A 65 8.63 1.56 -8.04
CA ALA A 65 8.91 2.62 -7.07
C ALA A 65 9.22 2.04 -5.67
N MET A 66 8.45 1.04 -5.23
CA MET A 66 8.69 0.35 -3.97
C MET A 66 10.03 -0.39 -3.94
N ALA A 67 10.38 -1.07 -5.04
CA ALA A 67 11.67 -1.73 -5.19
C ALA A 67 12.83 -0.71 -5.08
N LEU A 68 12.70 0.45 -5.73
CA LEU A 68 13.69 1.54 -5.64
C LEU A 68 13.82 2.06 -4.21
N PHE A 69 12.72 2.30 -3.49
CA PHE A 69 12.77 2.71 -2.08
C PHE A 69 13.48 1.68 -1.21
N TRP A 70 13.27 0.39 -1.47
CA TRP A 70 13.89 -0.69 -0.70
C TRP A 70 15.39 -0.82 -0.96
N ILE A 71 15.81 -0.68 -2.22
CA ILE A 71 17.22 -0.66 -2.62
C ILE A 71 17.91 0.59 -2.04
N ALA A 72 17.30 1.76 -2.20
CA ALA A 72 17.82 3.02 -1.66
C ALA A 72 17.93 2.98 -0.13
N GLY A 73 16.96 2.37 0.56
CA GLY A 73 16.99 2.18 2.01
C GLY A 73 18.15 1.29 2.46
N ARG A 74 18.40 0.18 1.76
CA ARG A 74 19.58 -0.67 2.02
C ARG A 74 20.89 0.07 1.76
N LEU A 75 20.95 0.90 0.71
CA LEU A 75 22.15 1.67 0.41
C LEU A 75 22.41 2.75 1.47
N ALA A 76 21.36 3.45 1.91
CA ALA A 76 21.45 4.44 2.98
C ALA A 76 21.97 3.84 4.29
N GLN A 77 21.58 2.61 4.62
CA GLN A 77 22.11 1.88 5.78
C GLN A 77 23.59 1.52 5.62
N ARG A 78 24.03 1.15 4.41
CA ARG A 78 25.45 0.85 4.14
C ARG A 78 26.36 2.07 4.28
N TRP A 79 25.84 3.26 4.05
CA TRP A 79 26.59 4.52 4.13
C TRP A 79 26.35 5.30 5.43
N ASP A 80 25.68 4.68 6.41
CA ASP A 80 25.37 5.26 7.72
C ASP A 80 24.64 6.62 7.62
N LEU A 81 23.62 6.67 6.75
CA LEU A 81 22.78 7.84 6.53
C LEU A 81 21.39 7.66 7.18
N PRO A 82 21.26 7.82 8.51
CA PRO A 82 20.01 7.53 9.23
C PRO A 82 18.87 8.47 8.82
N TRP A 83 19.17 9.73 8.50
CA TRP A 83 18.16 10.70 8.06
C TRP A 83 17.54 10.31 6.70
N VAL A 84 18.35 9.80 5.77
CA VAL A 84 17.87 9.32 4.46
C VAL A 84 16.92 8.13 4.66
N ALA A 85 17.27 7.20 5.55
CA ALA A 85 16.42 6.05 5.84
C ALA A 85 15.04 6.48 6.39
N VAL A 86 14.99 7.51 7.24
CA VAL A 86 13.72 8.07 7.74
C VAL A 86 12.93 8.73 6.62
N VAL A 87 13.55 9.54 5.77
CA VAL A 87 12.88 10.20 4.65
C VAL A 87 12.31 9.16 3.68
N LEU A 88 13.09 8.15 3.29
CA LEU A 88 12.63 7.07 2.41
C LEU A 88 11.47 6.28 3.04
N ARG A 89 11.49 6.07 4.36
CA ARG A 89 10.39 5.44 5.09
C ARG A 89 9.10 6.26 4.99
N VAL A 90 9.17 7.58 5.21
CA VAL A 90 8.01 8.48 5.10
C VAL A 90 7.47 8.51 3.67
N LEU A 91 8.34 8.65 2.68
CA LEU A 91 7.96 8.66 1.26
C LEU A 91 7.29 7.34 0.83
N ARG A 92 7.80 6.21 1.32
CA ARG A 92 7.21 4.89 1.08
C ARG A 92 5.79 4.79 1.61
N TRP A 93 5.56 5.28 2.83
CA TRP A 93 4.22 5.33 3.42
C TRP A 93 3.30 6.30 2.67
N ALA A 94 3.81 7.47 2.28
CA ALA A 94 3.05 8.44 1.49
C ALA A 94 2.61 7.83 0.14
N LEU A 95 3.51 7.13 -0.56
CA LEU A 95 3.21 6.43 -1.80
C LEU A 95 2.17 5.32 -1.58
N PHE A 96 2.30 4.53 -0.52
CA PHE A 96 1.32 3.50 -0.16
C PHE A 96 -0.07 4.10 0.09
N LEU A 97 -0.15 5.18 0.88
CA LEU A 97 -1.41 5.87 1.15
C LEU A 97 -2.00 6.55 -0.09
N LEU A 98 -1.16 7.04 -1.01
CA LEU A 98 -1.62 7.61 -2.27
C LEU A 98 -2.32 6.55 -3.14
N VAL A 99 -1.74 5.35 -3.23
CA VAL A 99 -2.26 4.27 -4.09
C VAL A 99 -3.41 3.51 -3.43
N PHE A 100 -3.30 3.18 -2.14
CA PHE A 100 -4.26 2.33 -1.43
C PHE A 100 -5.17 3.08 -0.46
N GLY A 101 -4.87 4.34 -0.13
CA GLY A 101 -5.67 5.14 0.81
C GLY A 101 -7.15 5.21 0.45
N PRO A 102 -7.53 5.52 -0.81
CA PRO A 102 -8.94 5.53 -1.21
C PRO A 102 -9.63 4.18 -0.99
N LEU A 103 -8.94 3.07 -1.29
CA LEU A 103 -9.46 1.72 -1.09
C LEU A 103 -9.61 1.41 0.41
N LEU A 104 -8.62 1.75 1.23
CA LEU A 104 -8.68 1.57 2.68
C LEU A 104 -9.80 2.40 3.32
N LEU A 105 -9.99 3.64 2.88
CA LEU A 105 -11.09 4.49 3.33
C LEU A 105 -12.45 3.92 2.92
N PHE A 106 -12.57 3.41 1.69
CA PHE A 106 -13.79 2.75 1.22
C PHE A 106 -14.11 1.49 2.05
N LEU A 107 -13.11 0.62 2.27
CA LEU A 107 -13.26 -0.57 3.11
C LEU A 107 -13.62 -0.20 4.54
N ALA A 108 -12.95 0.79 5.13
CA ALA A 108 -13.25 1.27 6.46
C ALA A 108 -14.70 1.79 6.55
N ALA A 109 -15.12 2.64 5.60
CA ALA A 109 -16.49 3.15 5.56
C ALA A 109 -17.54 2.05 5.39
N THR A 110 -17.21 0.96 4.68
CA THR A 110 -18.13 -0.15 4.42
C THR A 110 -18.22 -1.13 5.59
N PHE A 111 -17.09 -1.48 6.21
CA PHE A 111 -17.01 -2.56 7.20
C PHE A 111 -16.97 -2.08 8.65
N VAL A 112 -16.52 -0.85 8.93
CA VAL A 112 -16.48 -0.32 10.31
C VAL A 112 -17.88 -0.13 10.91
N PRO A 113 -18.88 0.45 10.20
CA PRO A 113 -20.22 0.61 10.76
C PRO A 113 -20.92 -0.70 11.17
N PRO A 114 -20.89 -1.80 10.37
CA PRO A 114 -21.49 -3.06 10.79
C PRO A 114 -20.70 -3.75 11.91
N LEU A 115 -19.37 -3.66 11.93
CA LEU A 115 -18.55 -4.21 13.03
C LEU A 115 -18.81 -3.49 14.36
N ALA A 116 -18.97 -2.17 14.34
CA ALA A 116 -19.32 -1.39 15.52
C ALA A 116 -20.67 -1.79 16.13
N ARG A 117 -21.60 -2.31 15.31
CA ARG A 117 -22.91 -2.81 15.77
C ARG A 117 -22.86 -4.23 16.35
N LEU A 118 -21.78 -4.99 16.13
CA LEU A 118 -21.59 -6.35 16.66
C LEU A 118 -20.86 -6.36 18.00
N VAL A 119 -20.23 -5.25 18.38
CA VAL A 119 -19.45 -5.09 19.62
C VAL A 119 -20.26 -4.36 20.72
N VAL A 120 -21.42 -3.79 20.37
CA VAL A 120 -22.42 -3.21 21.29
C VAL A 120 -23.52 -4.22 21.54
#